data_AF-A0A1D7YHP6-F1
#
_entry.id   AF-A0A1D7YHP6-F1
#
_cell.length_a   1.000
_cell.length_b   1.000
_cell.length_c   1.000
_cell.angle_alpha   90.00
_cell.angle_beta   90.00
_cell.angle_gamma   90.00
#
_symmetry.space_group_name_H-M   'P 1'
#
loop_
_entity.id
_entity.type
_entity.pdbx_description
1 polymer ?
#
loop_
_entity_poly.entity_id
_entity_poly.type
_entity_poly.pdbx_seq_one_letter_code
_entity_poly.pdbx_strand_id
1 'polypeptide(L)'
;MRLSRSLAPVTVAVALVLSLPYDAMPYARVDDGKPHARVDDGKPAAPDLFGAACRTAVHGSHVVAYCHNPYVDTDRLRLHIECARWWDIDTDSAPVDTGPAMTVRLTGRCWKEVRSVWISHQNEH
;
A
#
# COMPACT_ATOMS: atom_id res chain seq x y z
N MET A 1 -33.89 -11.44 -51.45
CA MET A 1 -32.95 -12.05 -50.49
C MET A 1 -32.61 -10.99 -49.44
N ARG A 2 -33.10 -11.13 -48.20
CA ARG A 2 -32.83 -10.18 -47.11
C ARG A 2 -31.62 -10.71 -46.32
N LEU A 3 -30.49 -10.02 -46.37
CA LEU A 3 -29.30 -10.39 -45.59
C LEU A 3 -29.60 -10.27 -44.09
N SER A 4 -29.30 -11.34 -43.35
CA SER A 4 -29.53 -11.46 -41.92
C SER A 4 -28.67 -10.47 -41.12
N ARG A 5 -29.30 -9.40 -40.65
CA ARG A 5 -28.75 -8.51 -39.62
C ARG A 5 -28.84 -9.19 -38.24
N SER A 6 -27.96 -10.12 -37.90
CA SER A 6 -27.87 -10.60 -36.50
C SER A 6 -26.57 -11.37 -36.19
N LEU A 7 -25.41 -10.79 -36.49
CA LEU A 7 -24.12 -11.34 -36.03
C LEU A 7 -23.39 -10.44 -35.03
N ALA A 8 -23.89 -9.20 -34.84
CA ALA A 8 -23.34 -8.22 -33.90
C ALA A 8 -23.33 -8.66 -32.41
N PRO A 9 -24.31 -9.40 -31.86
CA PRO A 9 -24.26 -9.77 -30.45
C PRO A 9 -23.24 -10.90 -30.19
N VAL A 10 -22.96 -11.73 -31.20
CA VAL A 10 -22.03 -12.86 -31.08
C VAL A 10 -20.58 -12.38 -30.96
N THR A 11 -20.21 -11.33 -31.70
CA THR A 11 -18.84 -10.79 -31.67
C THR A 11 -18.52 -10.11 -30.34
N VAL A 12 -19.49 -9.42 -29.72
CA VAL A 12 -19.32 -8.78 -28.40
C VAL A 12 -19.13 -9.83 -27.30
N ALA A 13 -19.90 -10.92 -27.32
CA ALA A 13 -19.76 -11.99 -26.34
C ALA A 13 -18.37 -12.66 -26.41
N VAL A 14 -17.85 -12.89 -27.62
CA VAL A 14 -16.51 -13.47 -27.84
C VAL A 14 -15.39 -12.55 -27.34
N ALA A 15 -15.51 -11.23 -27.55
CA ALA A 15 -14.52 -10.28 -27.05
C ALA A 15 -14.47 -10.22 -25.51
N LEU A 16 -15.63 -10.35 -24.84
CA LEU A 16 -15.70 -10.38 -23.38
C LEU A 16 -15.09 -11.65 -22.76
N VAL A 17 -15.27 -12.81 -23.38
CA VAL A 17 -14.63 -14.05 -22.89
C VAL A 17 -13.10 -14.06 -23.05
N LEU A 18 -12.58 -13.37 -24.07
CA LEU A 18 -11.13 -13.26 -24.32
C LEU A 18 -10.43 -12.19 -23.48
N SER A 19 -11.18 -11.25 -22.89
CA SER A 19 -10.64 -10.15 -22.07
C SER A 19 -10.77 -10.37 -20.56
N LEU A 20 -11.30 -11.52 -20.12
CA LEU A 20 -11.21 -11.93 -18.73
C LEU A 20 -9.75 -12.24 -18.39
N PRO A 21 -9.19 -11.65 -17.32
CA PRO A 21 -7.82 -11.92 -16.89
C PRO A 21 -7.74 -13.39 -16.47
N TYR A 22 -6.93 -14.14 -17.20
CA TYR A 22 -6.62 -15.54 -16.97
C TYR A 22 -5.67 -15.68 -15.77
N ASP A 23 -5.93 -15.00 -14.65
CA ASP A 23 -5.06 -14.97 -13.47
C ASP A 23 -5.59 -15.80 -12.29
N ALA A 24 -6.66 -16.57 -12.50
CA ALA A 24 -7.22 -17.45 -11.47
C ALA A 24 -6.87 -18.94 -11.70
N MET A 25 -5.63 -19.24 -12.12
CA MET A 25 -5.13 -20.62 -12.11
C MET A 25 -4.42 -20.88 -10.76
N PRO A 26 -4.98 -21.70 -9.86
CA PRO A 26 -4.26 -22.16 -8.69
C PRO A 26 -3.17 -23.11 -9.16
N TYR A 27 -1.91 -22.67 -9.11
CA TYR A 27 -0.78 -23.57 -9.32
C TYR A 27 -0.82 -24.65 -8.24
N ALA A 28 -1.19 -25.87 -8.61
CA ALA A 28 -0.97 -27.03 -7.77
C ALA A 28 0.54 -27.17 -7.61
N ARG A 29 1.04 -26.86 -6.41
CA ARG A 29 2.44 -27.10 -6.02
C ARG A 29 2.65 -28.62 -6.07
N VAL A 30 3.48 -29.09 -7.00
CA VAL A 30 4.07 -30.42 -6.91
C VAL A 30 5.08 -30.36 -5.77
N ASP A 31 4.84 -31.18 -4.76
CA ASP A 31 5.64 -31.25 -3.53
C ASP A 31 6.91 -32.07 -3.80
N ASP A 32 7.89 -31.45 -4.46
CA ASP A 32 9.22 -32.02 -4.59
C ASP A 32 10.01 -31.67 -3.33
N GLY A 33 9.91 -32.55 -2.32
CA GLY A 33 10.46 -32.39 -0.96
C GLY A 33 11.96 -32.11 -0.90
N LYS A 34 12.36 -30.87 -1.18
CA LYS A 34 13.68 -30.31 -0.94
C LYS A 34 13.56 -29.23 0.13
N PRO A 35 14.46 -29.15 1.13
CA PRO A 35 14.33 -28.14 2.18
C PRO A 35 14.57 -26.75 1.58
N HIS A 36 13.49 -26.01 1.35
CA HIS A 36 13.54 -24.65 0.85
C HIS A 36 13.80 -23.69 2.01
N ALA A 37 14.80 -22.83 1.83
CA ALA A 37 15.03 -21.65 2.64
C ALA A 37 13.71 -20.90 2.88
N ARG A 38 13.50 -20.42 4.10
CA ARG A 38 12.28 -19.75 4.58
C ARG A 38 11.83 -18.68 3.57
N VAL A 39 10.85 -19.04 2.74
CA VAL A 39 10.13 -18.08 1.91
C VAL A 39 9.20 -17.34 2.87
N ASP A 40 9.34 -16.03 2.93
CA ASP A 40 8.43 -15.19 3.71
C ASP A 40 7.04 -15.27 3.04
N ASP A 41 6.07 -15.89 3.71
CA ASP A 41 4.77 -16.31 3.14
C ASP A 41 3.81 -15.15 2.86
N GLY A 42 4.31 -13.92 2.64
CA GLY A 42 3.52 -12.74 2.29
C GLY A 42 2.41 -12.40 3.28
N LYS A 43 2.41 -13.04 4.46
CA LYS A 43 1.45 -12.77 5.51
C LYS A 43 1.79 -11.37 6.03
N PRO A 44 0.84 -10.42 6.05
CA PRO A 44 1.09 -9.13 6.66
C PRO A 44 1.66 -9.38 8.06
N ALA A 45 2.82 -8.78 8.35
CA ALA A 45 3.39 -8.84 9.68
C ALA A 45 2.27 -8.50 10.68
N ALA A 46 2.16 -9.30 11.73
CA ALA A 46 1.18 -9.02 12.77
C ALA A 46 1.34 -7.55 13.17
N PRO A 47 0.24 -6.78 13.30
CA PRO A 47 0.34 -5.37 13.66
C PRO A 47 1.19 -5.26 14.92
N ASP A 48 2.21 -4.44 14.85
CA ASP A 48 3.11 -4.26 15.96
C ASP A 48 2.27 -3.80 17.16
N LEU A 49 2.31 -4.57 18.25
CA LEU A 49 1.50 -4.26 19.42
C LEU A 49 2.03 -3.00 20.15
N PHE A 50 3.25 -2.59 19.79
CA PHE A 50 4.02 -1.51 20.39
C PHE A 50 4.41 -0.47 19.34
N GLY A 51 4.52 0.80 19.76
CA GLY A 51 4.83 1.93 18.89
C GLY A 51 3.91 3.12 19.07
N ALA A 52 4.28 4.25 18.47
CA ALA A 52 3.54 5.49 18.54
C ALA A 52 2.18 5.39 17.84
N ALA A 53 1.13 5.87 18.49
CA ALA A 53 -0.18 5.99 17.88
C ALA A 53 -0.23 7.25 17.01
N CYS A 54 -0.43 7.08 15.71
CA CYS A 54 -0.46 8.18 14.74
C CYS A 54 -1.88 8.50 14.27
N ARG A 55 -2.17 9.80 14.12
CA ARG A 55 -3.36 10.31 13.43
C ARG A 55 -2.93 11.21 12.28
N THR A 56 -3.41 10.90 11.09
CA THR A 56 -3.06 11.59 9.85
C THR A 56 -4.26 12.35 9.30
N ALA A 57 -4.02 13.56 8.81
CA ALA A 57 -4.98 14.37 8.09
C ALA A 57 -4.40 14.81 6.75
N VAL A 58 -5.24 14.77 5.71
CA VAL A 58 -4.90 15.23 4.36
C VAL A 58 -5.79 16.42 4.01
N HIS A 59 -5.16 17.52 3.61
CA HIS A 59 -5.83 18.75 3.18
C HIS A 59 -5.35 19.13 1.78
N GLY A 60 -6.08 18.65 0.77
CA GLY A 60 -5.71 18.81 -0.63
C GLY A 60 -4.37 18.12 -0.93
N SER A 61 -3.33 18.91 -1.18
CA SER A 61 -1.98 18.40 -1.44
C SER A 61 -1.09 18.28 -0.20
N HIS A 62 -1.56 18.72 0.97
CA HIS A 62 -0.77 18.73 2.21
C HIS A 62 -1.18 17.61 3.15
N VAL A 63 -0.20 17.09 3.89
CA VAL A 63 -0.36 16.03 4.86
C VAL A 63 0.22 16.49 6.19
N VAL A 64 -0.53 16.24 7.27
CA VAL A 64 -0.06 16.40 8.65
C VAL A 64 -0.35 15.11 9.42
N ALA A 65 0.63 14.59 10.12
CA ALA A 65 0.46 13.49 11.05
C ALA A 65 0.94 13.89 12.45
N TYR A 66 0.15 13.55 13.46
CA TYR A 66 0.51 13.66 14.87
C TYR A 66 0.66 12.26 15.44
N CYS A 67 1.84 11.96 15.96
CA CYS A 67 2.16 10.65 16.53
C CYS A 67 2.54 10.83 17.98
N HIS A 68 1.90 10.07 18.87
CA HIS A 68 2.19 10.06 20.30
C HIS A 68 2.70 8.68 20.70
N ASN A 69 3.86 8.63 21.37
CA ASN A 69 4.42 7.38 21.88
C ASN A 69 4.07 7.19 23.37
N PRO A 70 3.15 6.26 23.71
CA PRO A 70 2.81 5.96 25.10
C PRO A 70 3.79 4.98 25.76
N TYR A 71 4.80 4.49 25.05
CA TYR A 71 5.72 3.43 25.49
C TYR A 71 7.07 3.98 25.98
N VAL A 72 7.82 3.10 26.65
CA VAL A 72 9.13 3.43 27.25
C VAL A 72 10.30 3.39 26.27
N ASP A 73 10.10 2.74 25.12
CA ASP A 73 11.10 2.67 24.06
C ASP A 73 10.87 3.79 23.05
N THR A 74 11.95 4.26 22.43
CA THR A 74 11.86 5.23 21.32
C THR A 74 11.34 4.52 20.08
N ASP A 75 10.40 5.16 19.39
CA ASP A 75 9.89 4.70 18.12
C ASP A 75 10.36 5.61 16.99
N ARG A 76 10.98 5.03 15.95
CA ARG A 76 11.50 5.77 14.79
C ARG A 76 10.48 5.74 13.65
N LEU A 77 9.87 6.88 13.40
CA LEU A 77 8.76 7.03 12.46
C LEU A 77 9.21 7.62 11.13
N ARG A 78 8.59 7.21 10.02
CA ARG A 78 8.72 7.87 8.72
C ARG A 78 7.34 8.07 8.09
N LEU A 79 7.10 9.27 7.58
CA LEU A 79 5.91 9.62 6.82
C LEU A 79 6.14 9.30 5.34
N HIS A 80 5.19 8.58 4.75
CA HIS A 80 5.16 8.25 3.33
C HIS A 80 3.92 8.83 2.68
N ILE A 81 4.08 9.46 1.51
CA ILE A 81 3.00 10.09 0.76
C ILE A 81 3.09 9.63 -0.69
N GLU A 82 2.08 8.90 -1.14
CA GLU A 82 1.90 8.58 -2.54
C GLU A 82 1.09 9.68 -3.22
N CYS A 83 1.59 10.20 -4.33
CA CYS A 83 0.97 11.27 -5.08
C CYS A 83 0.08 10.73 -6.20
N ALA A 84 -1.02 11.45 -6.50
CA ALA A 84 -2.06 10.94 -7.40
C ALA A 84 -1.68 10.98 -8.87
N ARG A 85 -0.67 11.78 -9.25
CA ARG A 85 -0.26 11.97 -10.64
C ARG A 85 1.12 11.38 -10.87
N TRP A 86 1.32 10.69 -11.98
CA TRP A 86 2.59 10.03 -12.31
C TRP A 86 3.81 10.97 -12.40
N TRP A 87 3.57 12.26 -12.66
CA TRP A 87 4.60 13.29 -12.73
C TRP A 87 4.85 13.97 -11.39
N ASP A 88 4.01 13.72 -10.39
CA ASP A 88 4.14 14.20 -9.02
C ASP A 88 4.75 13.06 -8.22
N ILE A 89 6.05 13.17 -7.91
CA ILE A 89 6.82 12.07 -7.34
C ILE A 89 6.43 11.88 -5.87
N ASP A 90 6.24 10.63 -5.48
CA ASP A 90 5.97 10.24 -4.10
C ASP A 90 7.03 10.80 -3.15
N THR A 91 6.62 11.18 -1.94
CA THR A 91 7.51 11.83 -0.97
C THR A 91 7.56 11.07 0.33
N ASP A 92 8.78 10.83 0.80
CA ASP A 92 9.08 10.26 2.09
C ASP A 92 9.79 11.30 2.97
N SER A 93 9.41 11.38 4.24
CA SER A 93 10.13 12.22 5.19
C SER A 93 11.46 11.61 5.60
N ALA A 94 12.35 12.43 6.18
CA ALA A 94 13.40 11.87 7.03
C ALA A 94 12.76 11.09 8.20
N PRO A 95 13.42 10.04 8.73
CA PRO A 95 12.97 9.37 9.94
C PRO A 95 13.00 10.34 11.13
N VAL A 96 12.05 10.19 12.04
CA VAL A 96 11.89 11.02 13.24
C VAL A 96 11.74 10.12 14.44
N ASP A 97 12.61 10.31 15.42
CA ASP A 97 12.53 9.61 16.70
C ASP A 97 11.43 10.22 17.58
N THR A 98 10.53 9.36 18.06
CA THR A 98 9.46 9.69 19.00
C THR A 98 9.77 8.98 20.31
N GLY A 99 10.44 9.68 21.22
CA GLY A 99 10.80 9.14 22.52
C GLY A 99 9.61 8.92 23.47
N PRO A 100 9.85 8.46 24.70
CA PRO A 100 8.80 8.11 25.65
C PRO A 100 7.91 9.29 26.02
N ALA A 101 6.60 9.07 26.01
CA ALA A 101 5.57 10.07 26.27
C ALA A 101 5.66 11.33 25.38
N MET A 102 6.38 11.27 24.27
CA MET A 102 6.51 12.39 23.33
C MET A 102 5.41 12.39 22.28
N THR A 103 5.09 13.59 21.79
CA THR A 103 4.26 13.78 20.59
C THR A 103 5.08 14.50 19.53
N VAL A 104 5.16 13.92 18.34
CA VAL A 104 5.81 14.54 17.19
C VAL A 104 4.78 14.92 16.13
N ARG A 105 5.15 15.91 15.29
CA ARG A 105 4.37 16.31 14.12
C ARG A 105 5.21 16.05 12.88
N LEU A 106 4.70 15.18 11.99
CA LEU A 106 5.26 14.98 10.65
C LEU A 106 4.42 15.74 9.64
N THR A 107 5.06 16.30 8.62
CA THR A 107 4.41 17.05 7.55
C THR A 107 5.04 16.73 6.22
N GLY A 108 4.23 16.71 5.17
CA GLY A 108 4.70 16.58 3.80
C GLY A 108 3.64 17.04 2.82
N ARG A 109 3.94 16.97 1.53
CA ARG A 109 3.01 17.38 0.49
C ARG A 109 3.35 16.76 -0.85
N CYS A 110 2.32 16.60 -1.67
CA CYS A 110 2.45 16.43 -3.12
C CYS A 110 2.43 17.79 -3.80
N TRP A 111 2.83 17.87 -5.07
CA TRP A 111 2.58 19.06 -5.88
C TRP A 111 1.08 19.29 -6.03
N LYS A 112 0.33 18.27 -6.47
CA LYS A 112 -1.07 18.38 -6.87
C LYS A 112 -2.05 17.77 -5.87
N GLU A 113 -2.09 16.44 -5.77
CA GLU A 113 -3.13 15.69 -5.05
C GLU A 113 -2.47 14.49 -4.39
N VAL A 114 -2.79 14.24 -3.13
CA VAL A 114 -2.34 13.04 -2.40
C VAL A 114 -3.25 11.88 -2.78
N ARG A 115 -2.66 10.72 -3.11
CA ARG A 115 -3.39 9.47 -3.33
C ARG A 115 -3.53 8.67 -2.04
N SER A 116 -2.43 8.46 -1.34
CA SER A 116 -2.38 7.65 -0.12
C SER A 116 -1.31 8.15 0.83
N VAL A 117 -1.45 7.86 2.12
CA VAL A 117 -0.50 8.24 3.17
C VAL A 117 -0.43 7.14 4.21
N TRP A 118 0.78 6.82 4.66
CA TRP A 118 1.00 5.92 5.79
C TRP A 118 2.23 6.33 6.60
N ILE A 119 2.31 5.80 7.82
CA ILE A 119 3.48 5.94 8.69
C ILE A 119 4.13 4.55 8.80
N SER A 120 5.44 4.47 8.62
CA SER A 120 6.21 3.26 8.97
C SER A 120 6.86 3.43 10.34
N HIS A 121 6.83 2.36 11.14
CA HIS A 121 7.61 2.19 12.35
C HIS A 121 8.89 1.44 11.99
N GLN A 122 10.05 2.04 12.25
CA GLN A 122 11.35 1.46 11.92
C GLN A 122 11.99 0.98 13.21
N ASN A 123 11.54 -0.17 13.71
CA ASN A 123 12.14 -0.78 14.88
C ASN A 123 13.65 -0.99 14.63
N GLU A 124 14.47 -0.44 15.52
CA GLU A 124 15.88 -0.82 15.58
C GLU A 124 15.95 -2.10 16.43
N HIS A 125 16.16 -3.24 15.76
CA HIS A 125 16.43 -4.53 16.40
C HIS A 125 17.91 -4.65 16.79
#